data_AF-A0A148KMY4-F1
#
_entry.id   AF-A0A148KMY4-F1
#
_cell.length_a   1.000
_cell.length_b   1.000
_cell.length_c   1.000
_cell.angle_alpha   90.00
_cell.angle_beta   90.00
_cell.angle_gamma   90.00
#
_symmetry.space_group_name_H-M   'P 1'
#
loop_
_entity.id
_entity.type
_entity.pdbx_description
1 polymer ?
#
loop_
_entity_poly.entity_id
_entity_poly.type
_entity_poly.pdbx_seq_one_letter_code
_entity_poly.pdbx_strand_id
1 'polypeptide(L)'
;MLASCTNLAPEPIMTDEKFDSRVVENGTHEFVYGISWRNTSQSSLLSNNERQEEPAPSRRGERERFEEQRTRFAVQADNKTKLELEDKAAEGLDRRLRKEKLCANGHQIDDVVWLADNIRLLGHCL
;
A
#
# COMPACT_ATOMS: atom_id res chain seq x y z
N MET A 1 -32.10 -23.69 18.64
CA MET A 1 -30.98 -22.73 18.77
C MET A 1 -30.69 -22.19 17.38
N LEU A 2 -30.91 -20.90 17.15
CA LEU A 2 -30.60 -20.27 15.86
C LEU A 2 -29.11 -19.90 15.87
N ALA A 3 -28.32 -20.58 15.06
CA ALA A 3 -26.94 -20.20 14.80
C ALA A 3 -26.95 -19.05 13.77
N SER A 4 -26.77 -17.82 14.25
CA SER A 4 -26.50 -16.68 13.37
C SER A 4 -25.04 -16.73 12.93
N CYS A 5 -24.78 -17.30 11.76
CA CYS A 5 -23.50 -17.11 11.10
C CYS A 5 -23.44 -15.66 10.61
N THR A 6 -22.70 -14.81 11.31
CA THR A 6 -22.33 -13.49 10.81
C THR A 6 -21.44 -13.69 9.59
N ASN A 7 -22.04 -13.59 8.40
CA ASN A 7 -21.35 -13.60 7.12
C ASN A 7 -20.67 -12.23 6.93
N LEU A 8 -19.68 -11.92 7.78
CA LEU A 8 -18.82 -10.76 7.63
C LEU A 8 -17.82 -11.10 6.53
N ALA A 9 -18.17 -10.75 5.29
CA ALA A 9 -17.17 -10.65 4.24
C ALA A 9 -16.03 -9.75 4.74
N PRO A 10 -14.76 -10.13 4.56
CA PRO A 10 -13.64 -9.31 5.01
C PRO A 10 -13.76 -7.92 4.38
N GLU A 11 -13.64 -6.87 5.20
CA GLU A 11 -13.69 -5.50 4.72
C GLU A 11 -12.60 -5.30 3.66
N PRO A 12 -12.92 -4.63 2.53
CA PRO A 12 -11.95 -4.44 1.47
C PRO A 12 -10.79 -3.60 1.99
N ILE A 13 -9.55 -4.10 1.77
CA ILE A 13 -8.34 -3.34 2.07
C ILE A 13 -8.36 -2.06 1.24
N MET A 14 -8.45 -0.91 1.92
CA MET A 14 -8.38 0.41 1.30
C MET A 14 -6.94 0.71 0.88
N THR A 15 -6.76 1.08 -0.38
CA THR A 15 -5.45 1.34 -0.98
C THR A 15 -5.40 2.73 -1.62
N ASP A 16 -4.33 3.47 -1.36
CA ASP A 16 -3.99 4.68 -2.09
C ASP A 16 -2.96 4.36 -3.18
N GLU A 17 -3.17 4.87 -4.39
CA GLU A 17 -2.32 4.59 -5.56
C GLU A 17 -1.33 5.75 -5.83
N LYS A 18 -0.12 5.41 -6.28
CA LYS A 18 0.87 6.35 -6.80
C LYS A 18 1.47 5.83 -8.10
N PHE A 19 1.70 6.73 -9.05
CA PHE A 19 2.31 6.41 -10.33
C PHE A 19 3.24 7.54 -10.76
N ASP A 20 4.43 7.17 -11.20
CA ASP A 20 5.39 8.07 -11.82
C ASP A 20 6.07 7.38 -13.01
N SER A 21 6.52 8.15 -13.98
CA SER A 21 7.18 7.61 -15.17
C SER A 21 8.14 8.60 -15.81
N ARG A 22 9.18 8.07 -16.45
CA ARG A 22 10.23 8.88 -17.08
C ARG A 22 10.82 8.16 -18.29
N VAL A 23 11.41 8.94 -19.20
CA VAL A 23 12.25 8.42 -20.27
C VAL A 23 13.70 8.56 -19.85
N VAL A 24 14.44 7.46 -19.82
CA VAL A 24 15.88 7.43 -19.53
C VAL A 24 16.71 7.69 -20.80
N GLU A 25 18.01 7.95 -20.64
CA GLU A 25 18.90 8.40 -21.72
C GLU A 25 18.99 7.45 -22.92
N ASN A 26 18.73 6.16 -22.72
CA ASN A 26 18.67 5.15 -23.77
C ASN A 26 17.36 5.16 -24.58
N GLY A 27 16.42 6.04 -24.25
CA GLY A 27 15.09 6.14 -24.88
C GLY A 27 14.05 5.16 -24.30
N THR A 28 14.41 4.33 -23.32
CA THR A 28 13.48 3.43 -22.65
C THR A 28 12.56 4.21 -21.71
N HIS A 29 11.27 3.89 -21.71
CA HIS A 29 10.30 4.51 -20.82
C HIS A 29 10.11 3.66 -19.57
N GLU A 30 10.65 4.13 -18.44
CA GLU A 30 10.53 3.49 -17.13
C GLU A 30 9.31 4.02 -16.37
N PHE A 31 8.73 3.18 -15.52
CA PHE A 31 7.65 3.56 -14.62
C PHE A 31 7.82 2.97 -13.24
N VAL A 32 7.18 3.62 -12.27
CA VAL A 32 7.00 3.12 -10.92
C VAL A 32 5.53 3.27 -10.57
N TYR A 33 4.89 2.16 -10.21
CA TYR A 33 3.54 2.14 -9.67
C TYR A 33 3.57 1.58 -8.27
N GLY A 34 2.76 2.11 -7.36
CA GLY A 34 2.66 1.54 -6.02
C GLY A 34 1.31 1.75 -5.39
N ILE A 35 0.94 0.82 -4.52
CA ILE A 35 -0.23 0.92 -3.67
C ILE A 35 0.20 0.90 -2.21
N SER A 36 -0.34 1.81 -1.42
CA SER A 36 -0.18 1.80 0.03
C SER A 36 -1.51 1.44 0.68
N TRP A 37 -1.50 0.62 1.72
CA TRP A 37 -2.70 0.22 2.45
C TRP A 37 -2.64 0.65 3.90
N ARG A 38 -3.82 0.83 4.50
CA ARG A 38 -3.94 0.88 5.96
C ARG A 38 -4.33 -0.51 6.44
N ASN A 39 -3.63 -1.03 7.43
CA ASN A 39 -3.94 -2.32 8.00
C ASN A 39 -5.28 -2.25 8.75
N THR A 40 -6.33 -2.82 8.16
CA THR A 40 -7.68 -2.90 8.75
C THR A 40 -7.78 -4.00 9.81
N SER A 41 -6.75 -4.82 10.05
CA SER A 41 -6.80 -5.85 11.10
C SER A 41 -6.96 -5.28 12.52
N GLN A 42 -6.79 -3.96 12.72
CA GLN A 42 -7.01 -3.28 13.99
C GLN A 42 -8.19 -2.31 14.03
N SER A 43 -9.00 -2.18 12.97
CA SER A 43 -10.19 -1.31 13.03
C SER A 43 -11.29 -1.82 13.98
N SER A 44 -11.16 -3.05 14.50
CA SER A 44 -12.07 -3.63 15.49
C SER A 44 -11.65 -3.42 16.96
N LEU A 45 -10.49 -2.82 17.25
CA LEU A 45 -10.02 -2.61 18.63
C LEU A 45 -10.05 -1.16 19.13
N LEU A 46 -10.48 -0.21 18.29
CA LEU A 46 -10.59 1.21 18.68
C LEU A 46 -11.98 1.77 18.36
N SER A 47 -13.02 1.12 18.89
CA SER A 47 -14.34 1.75 19.05
C SER A 47 -14.75 1.62 20.52
N ASN A 48 -13.89 2.15 21.39
CA ASN A 48 -14.18 2.55 22.76
C ASN A 48 -12.92 3.22 23.32
N ASN A 49 -12.69 4.47 22.96
CA ASN A 49 -12.27 5.42 23.99
C ASN A 49 -12.70 6.83 23.62
N GLU A 50 -13.54 7.32 24.50
CA GLU A 50 -14.14 8.63 24.57
C GLU A 50 -13.14 9.77 24.44
N ARG A 51 -13.68 10.89 23.95
CA ARG A 51 -13.10 12.21 23.92
C ARG A 51 -12.54 12.60 25.29
N GLN A 52 -11.31 13.10 25.34
CA GLN A 52 -10.92 14.20 26.23
C GLN A 52 -9.68 14.93 25.70
N GLU A 53 -9.77 16.25 25.72
CA GLU A 53 -8.91 17.27 25.11
C GLU A 53 -7.63 17.60 25.93
N GLU A 54 -6.51 17.85 25.21
CA GLU A 54 -5.39 18.82 25.47
C GLU A 54 -4.43 18.64 26.68
N PRO A 55 -3.21 19.26 26.72
CA PRO A 55 -2.41 19.95 25.68
C PRO A 55 -0.94 19.45 25.55
N ALA A 56 -0.25 19.90 24.49
CA ALA A 56 1.14 19.57 24.14
C ALA A 56 2.23 20.15 25.08
N PRO A 57 3.44 19.53 25.13
CA PRO A 57 4.68 20.28 25.33
C PRO A 57 5.68 20.08 24.19
N SER A 58 6.41 21.15 23.90
CA SER A 58 7.33 21.29 22.78
C SER A 58 8.72 20.67 23.02
N ARG A 59 9.42 20.43 21.89
CA ARG A 59 10.87 20.57 21.63
C ARG A 59 11.75 19.30 21.66
N ARG A 60 12.27 19.04 20.45
CA ARG A 60 13.65 18.64 20.12
C ARG A 60 14.14 17.34 20.78
N GLY A 61 13.63 16.22 20.30
CA GLY A 61 14.21 14.89 20.54
C GLY A 61 13.52 13.72 19.82
N GLU A 62 12.49 13.98 19.01
CA GLU A 62 11.53 12.94 18.56
C GLU A 62 11.87 12.24 17.25
N ARG A 63 12.91 12.67 16.52
CA ARG A 63 13.12 12.13 15.16
C ARG A 63 13.63 10.69 15.14
N GLU A 64 14.31 10.24 16.19
CA GLU A 64 14.89 8.88 16.25
C GLU A 64 13.94 7.86 16.92
N ARG A 65 13.10 8.27 17.88
CA ARG A 65 12.14 7.35 18.53
C ARG A 65 10.93 7.00 17.67
N PHE A 66 10.53 7.88 16.74
CA PHE A 66 9.42 7.62 15.84
C PHE A 66 9.76 6.59 14.74
N GLU A 67 11.02 6.45 14.35
CA GLU A 67 11.46 5.43 13.39
C GLU A 67 11.58 4.06 14.06
N GLU A 68 12.14 3.99 15.27
CA GLU A 68 12.34 2.73 16.00
C GLU A 68 11.02 2.10 16.50
N GLN A 69 9.96 2.90 16.64
CA GLN A 69 8.64 2.37 17.02
C GLN A 69 7.87 1.81 15.80
N ARG A 70 8.17 2.25 14.57
CA ARG A 70 7.53 1.70 13.35
C ARG A 70 8.05 0.31 13.00
N THR A 71 9.30 0.00 13.32
CA THR A 71 9.90 -1.33 13.07
C THR A 71 9.33 -2.43 13.96
N ARG A 72 8.76 -2.10 15.13
CA ARG A 72 8.14 -3.10 16.03
C ARG A 72 6.70 -3.46 15.70
N PHE A 73 6.04 -2.68 14.83
CA PHE A 73 4.67 -2.91 14.35
C PHE A 73 4.58 -3.10 12.83
N ALA A 74 5.68 -3.54 12.20
CA ALA A 74 5.63 -4.04 10.83
C ALA A 74 4.84 -5.37 10.82
N VAL A 75 3.52 -5.26 10.96
CA VAL A 75 2.58 -6.36 10.72
C VAL A 75 2.67 -6.62 9.22
N GLN A 76 3.60 -7.49 8.85
CA GLN A 76 3.68 -8.00 7.49
C GLN A 76 2.33 -8.63 7.16
N ALA A 77 1.80 -8.28 5.98
CA ALA A 77 0.63 -8.95 5.44
C ALA A 77 0.84 -10.47 5.49
N ASP A 78 -0.17 -11.23 5.93
CA ASP A 78 -0.11 -12.69 5.80
C ASP A 78 0.04 -13.08 4.31
N ASN A 79 0.48 -14.31 4.03
CA ASN A 79 0.77 -14.73 2.65
C ASN A 79 -0.43 -14.57 1.70
N LYS A 80 -1.66 -14.68 2.21
CA LYS A 80 -2.88 -14.50 1.41
C LYS A 80 -3.09 -13.04 1.07
N THR A 81 -2.99 -12.17 2.07
CA THR A 81 -3.10 -10.70 1.93
C THR A 81 -1.99 -10.17 1.03
N LYS A 82 -0.79 -10.76 1.12
CA LYS A 82 0.33 -10.44 0.25
C LYS A 82 -0.02 -10.67 -1.21
N LEU A 83 -0.54 -11.85 -1.53
CA LEU A 83 -0.96 -12.21 -2.88
C LEU A 83 -2.07 -11.28 -3.39
N GLU A 84 -3.08 -11.01 -2.56
CA GLU A 84 -4.19 -10.08 -2.91
C GLU A 84 -3.70 -8.66 -3.20
N LEU A 85 -2.65 -8.20 -2.51
CA LEU A 85 -2.03 -6.89 -2.75
C LEU A 85 -1.19 -6.87 -4.03
N GLU A 86 -0.52 -7.97 -4.39
CA GLU A 86 0.19 -8.10 -5.68
C GLU A 86 -0.80 -8.07 -6.84
N ASP A 87 -1.89 -8.83 -6.74
CA ASP A 87 -2.95 -8.85 -7.75
C ASP A 87 -3.57 -7.46 -7.93
N LYS A 88 -3.91 -6.79 -6.82
CA LYS A 88 -4.42 -5.40 -6.87
C LYS A 88 -3.41 -4.43 -7.48
N ALA A 89 -2.13 -4.58 -7.16
CA ALA A 89 -1.08 -3.71 -7.70
C ALA A 89 -0.94 -3.91 -9.22
N ALA A 90 -0.96 -5.17 -9.69
CA ALA A 90 -0.87 -5.50 -11.11
C ALA A 90 -2.08 -4.98 -11.90
N GLU A 91 -3.30 -5.22 -11.41
CA GLU A 91 -4.52 -4.70 -12.04
C GLU A 91 -4.56 -3.16 -12.06
N GLY A 92 -4.08 -2.54 -10.98
CA GLY A 92 -3.95 -1.11 -10.84
C GLY A 92 -2.97 -0.50 -11.84
N LEU A 93 -1.80 -1.13 -12.01
CA LEU A 93 -0.80 -0.76 -13.01
C LEU A 93 -1.40 -0.83 -14.42
N ASP A 94 -2.04 -1.93 -14.79
CA ASP A 94 -2.67 -2.11 -16.11
C ASP A 94 -3.72 -1.04 -16.42
N ARG A 95 -4.54 -0.71 -15.43
CA ARG A 95 -5.53 0.37 -15.54
C ARG A 95 -4.83 1.72 -15.73
N ARG A 96 -3.75 1.96 -14.99
CA ARG A 96 -3.01 3.23 -15.02
C ARG A 96 -2.28 3.45 -16.35
N LEU A 97 -1.55 2.44 -16.83
CA LEU A 97 -0.85 2.50 -18.12
C LEU A 97 -1.82 2.76 -19.27
N ARG A 98 -2.97 2.07 -19.31
CA ARG A 98 -4.02 2.34 -20.31
C ARG A 98 -4.58 3.75 -20.22
N LYS A 99 -4.83 4.26 -19.01
CA LYS A 99 -5.34 5.63 -18.79
C LYS A 99 -4.36 6.70 -19.28
N GLU A 100 -3.07 6.53 -19.00
CA GLU A 100 -2.01 7.46 -19.42
C GLU A 100 -1.55 7.21 -20.87
N LYS A 101 -2.11 6.20 -21.55
CA LYS A 101 -1.74 5.76 -22.91
C LYS A 101 -0.24 5.44 -23.04
N LEU A 102 0.33 4.85 -21.99
CA LEU A 102 1.71 4.42 -21.92
C LEU A 102 1.84 2.93 -22.24
N CYS A 103 3.01 2.52 -22.72
CA CYS A 103 3.36 1.12 -22.99
C CYS A 103 2.39 0.38 -23.94
N ALA A 104 2.05 0.98 -25.08
CA ALA A 104 1.09 0.41 -26.04
C ALA A 104 1.50 -0.97 -26.59
N ASN A 105 2.81 -1.25 -26.69
CA ASN A 105 3.36 -2.52 -27.16
C ASN A 105 3.51 -3.56 -26.03
N GLY A 106 3.14 -3.21 -24.80
CA GLY A 106 3.38 -4.01 -23.61
C GLY A 106 4.40 -3.37 -22.68
N HIS A 107 4.51 -3.96 -21.49
CA HIS A 107 5.44 -3.56 -20.45
C HIS A 107 6.01 -4.80 -19.76
N GLN A 108 7.15 -4.62 -19.10
CA GLN A 108 7.77 -5.63 -18.26
C GLN A 108 7.94 -5.05 -16.85
N ILE A 109 7.62 -5.86 -15.84
CA ILE A 109 7.93 -5.56 -14.45
C ILE A 109 9.31 -6.16 -14.17
N ASP A 110 10.24 -5.30 -13.76
CA ASP A 110 11.63 -5.67 -13.47
C ASP A 110 11.82 -6.02 -12.00
N ASP A 111 11.12 -5.31 -11.10
CA ASP A 111 11.26 -5.50 -9.67
C ASP A 111 9.96 -5.21 -8.90
N VAL A 112 9.79 -5.90 -7.78
CA VAL A 112 8.65 -5.79 -6.87
C VAL A 112 9.19 -5.50 -5.47
N VAL A 113 9.08 -4.23 -5.07
CA VAL A 113 9.59 -3.75 -3.79
C VAL A 113 8.49 -3.76 -2.74
N TRP A 114 8.70 -4.57 -1.71
CA TRP A 114 7.82 -4.66 -0.54
C TRP A 114 8.31 -3.80 0.62
N LEU A 115 7.45 -2.90 1.08
CA LEU A 115 7.61 -2.14 2.31
C LEU A 115 6.53 -2.57 3.32
N ALA A 116 6.62 -2.06 4.56
CA ALA A 116 5.74 -2.46 5.65
C ALA A 116 4.24 -2.20 5.37
N ASP A 117 3.94 -1.15 4.60
CA ASP A 117 2.58 -0.66 4.34
C ASP A 117 2.33 -0.34 2.85
N ASN A 118 3.27 -0.68 1.97
CA ASN A 118 3.14 -0.45 0.53
C ASN A 118 3.93 -1.45 -0.31
N ILE A 119 3.49 -1.65 -1.54
CA ILE A 119 4.16 -2.43 -2.58
C ILE A 119 4.38 -1.53 -3.78
N ARG A 120 5.54 -1.66 -4.43
CA ARG A 120 5.89 -0.93 -5.65
C ARG A 120 6.31 -1.88 -6.75
N LEU A 121 5.74 -1.68 -7.93
CA LEU A 121 6.10 -2.32 -9.18
C LEU A 121 6.96 -1.36 -9.98
N LEU A 122 8.19 -1.76 -10.28
CA LEU A 122 9.12 -1.03 -11.13
C LEU A 122 9.21 -1.77 -12.47
N GLY A 123 9.27 -1.02 -13.55
CA GLY A 123 9.31 -1.63 -14.87
C GLY A 123 9.57 -0.65 -15.99
N HIS A 124 9.51 -1.17 -17.21
CA HIS A 124 9.68 -0.39 -18.42
C HIS A 124 8.70 -0.82 -19.52
N CYS A 125 8.48 0.06 -20.50
CA CYS A 125 7.73 -0.26 -21.71
C CYS A 125 8.60 -1.03 -22.72
N LEU A 126 7.97 -1.89 -23.51
CA LEU A 126 8.58 -2.65 -24.61
C LEU A 126 8.60 -1.89 -25.95
#